data_AF-A0A174ZFM7-F1
#
_entry.id   AF-A0A174ZFM7-F1
#
_cell.length_a   1.000
_cell.length_b   1.000
_cell.length_c   1.000
_cell.angle_alpha   90.00
_cell.angle_beta   90.00
_cell.angle_gamma   90.00
#
_symmetry.space_group_name_H-M   'P 1'
#
loop_
_entity.id
_entity.type
_entity.pdbx_description
1 polymer ?
#
loop_
_entity_poly.entity_id
_entity_poly.type
_entity_poly.pdbx_seq_one_letter_code
_entity_poly.pdbx_strand_id
1 'polypeptide(L)'
;MMIVAYILITLGLIGAISVWSSIVNEINCYTYTYTPPYTDHETSLMIALFIFAIMAGSGVAMIIFSIMKKRNEDKLNKVLSYSSNGTIKNVCPNCGVNISEGTTICPKCGTQIEKE
;
A
#
# COMPACT_ATOMS: atom_id res chain seq x y z
N MET A 1 6.07 4.50 3.72
CA MET A 1 5.40 4.62 2.41
C MET A 1 4.01 5.26 2.52
N MET A 2 3.13 4.85 3.44
CA MET A 2 1.76 5.41 3.52
C MET A 2 1.72 6.93 3.78
N ILE A 3 2.58 7.47 4.64
CA ILE A 3 2.66 8.92 4.92
C ILE A 3 2.92 9.73 3.65
N VAL A 4 3.85 9.30 2.80
CA VAL A 4 4.17 9.95 1.51
C VAL A 4 2.96 9.96 0.58
N ALA A 5 2.20 8.87 0.54
CA ALA A 5 0.99 8.79 -0.27
C ALA A 5 -0.08 9.80 0.18
N TYR A 6 -0.28 9.96 1.49
CA TYR A 6 -1.21 10.97 2.02
C TYR A 6 -0.78 12.39 1.66
N ILE A 7 0.52 12.70 1.75
CA ILE A 7 1.06 14.02 1.37
C ILE A 7 0.79 14.33 -0.11
N LEU A 8 1.00 13.36 -1.00
CA LEU A 8 0.74 13.57 -2.44
C LEU A 8 -0.75 13.77 -2.72
N ILE A 9 -1.62 13.02 -2.03
CA ILE A 9 -3.07 13.18 -2.18
C ILE A 9 -3.51 14.56 -1.69
N THR A 10 -3.07 15.00 -0.52
CA THR A 10 -3.47 16.30 0.02
C THR A 10 -2.97 17.45 -0.84
N LEU A 11 -1.71 17.42 -1.30
CA LEU A 11 -1.16 18.42 -2.20
C LEU A 11 -1.87 18.43 -3.57
N GLY A 12 -2.16 17.25 -4.12
CA GLY A 12 -2.92 17.12 -5.37
C GLY A 12 -4.33 17.70 -5.26
N LEU A 13 -5.04 17.41 -4.16
CA LEU A 13 -6.39 17.93 -3.93
C LEU A 13 -6.40 19.44 -3.71
N ILE A 14 -5.48 19.96 -2.87
CA ILE A 14 -5.38 21.41 -2.63
C ILE A 14 -5.10 22.16 -3.93
N GLY A 15 -4.17 21.65 -4.76
CA GLY A 15 -3.85 22.26 -6.05
C GLY A 15 -4.98 22.18 -7.08
N ALA A 16 -5.72 21.06 -7.11
CA ALA A 16 -6.88 20.95 -8.00
C ALA A 16 -8.00 21.93 -7.58
N ILE A 17 -8.25 22.06 -6.27
CA ILE A 17 -9.25 23.00 -5.74
C ILE A 17 -8.87 24.45 -6.06
N SER A 18 -7.60 24.83 -5.87
CA SER A 18 -7.17 26.21 -6.14
C SER A 18 -7.32 26.57 -7.61
N VAL A 19 -6.88 25.71 -8.52
CA VAL A 19 -7.02 25.94 -9.96
C VAL A 19 -8.49 25.96 -10.38
N TRP A 20 -9.31 25.07 -9.82
CA TRP A 20 -10.76 25.07 -10.06
C TRP A 20 -11.42 26.38 -9.63
N SER A 21 -11.07 26.90 -8.44
CA SER A 21 -11.57 28.19 -7.96
C SER A 21 -11.15 29.35 -8.87
N SER A 22 -9.92 29.34 -9.39
CA SER A 22 -9.45 30.34 -10.35
C SER A 22 -10.26 30.29 -11.66
N ILE A 23 -10.47 29.11 -12.21
CA ILE A 23 -11.27 28.90 -13.44
C ILE A 23 -12.69 29.40 -13.24
N VAL A 24 -13.35 29.03 -12.14
CA VAL A 24 -14.72 29.46 -11.84
C VAL A 24 -14.79 30.98 -11.68
N ASN A 25 -13.80 31.59 -11.03
CA ASN A 25 -13.74 33.04 -10.92
C ASN A 25 -13.59 33.72 -12.29
N GLU A 26 -12.73 33.19 -13.17
CA GLU A 26 -12.53 33.72 -14.52
C GLU A 26 -13.79 33.62 -15.39
N ILE A 27 -14.50 32.49 -15.34
CA ILE A 27 -15.76 32.28 -16.06
C ILE A 27 -16.82 33.29 -15.59
N ASN A 28 -16.96 33.50 -14.28
CA ASN A 28 -18.00 34.36 -13.72
C ASN A 28 -17.70 35.86 -13.85
N CYS A 29 -16.44 36.27 -13.81
CA CYS A 29 -16.06 37.68 -13.73
C CYS A 29 -15.59 38.26 -15.08
N TYR A 30 -14.96 37.46 -15.94
CA TYR A 30 -14.24 37.94 -17.12
C TYR A 30 -14.75 37.34 -18.44
N THR A 31 -15.88 36.63 -18.45
CA THR A 31 -16.49 36.03 -19.66
C THR A 31 -15.54 35.13 -20.46
N TYR A 32 -14.60 34.45 -19.80
CA TYR A 32 -13.78 33.43 -20.46
C TYR A 32 -14.61 32.21 -20.82
N THR A 33 -14.33 31.65 -21.99
CA THR A 33 -14.95 30.42 -22.45
C THR A 33 -13.82 29.42 -22.70
N TYR A 34 -13.68 28.40 -21.85
CA TYR A 34 -12.70 27.31 -21.96
C TYR A 34 -13.03 26.39 -23.16
N THR A 35 -13.07 26.99 -24.35
CA THR A 35 -13.41 26.37 -25.63
C THR A 35 -12.30 26.63 -26.64
N PRO A 36 -11.99 25.69 -27.54
CA PRO A 36 -10.98 25.91 -28.58
C PRO A 36 -11.31 27.13 -29.47
N PRO A 37 -10.31 27.89 -29.96
CA PRO A 37 -8.87 27.73 -29.70
C PRO A 37 -8.46 28.27 -28.32
N TYR A 38 -7.68 27.48 -27.56
CA TYR A 38 -7.21 27.85 -26.23
C TYR A 38 -6.08 28.88 -26.30
N THR A 39 -6.11 29.82 -25.37
CA THR A 39 -4.99 30.75 -25.15
C THR A 39 -3.86 30.09 -24.34
N ASP A 40 -2.66 30.68 -24.33
CA ASP A 40 -1.53 30.18 -23.55
C ASP A 40 -1.85 30.10 -22.04
N HIS A 41 -2.61 31.08 -21.54
CA HIS A 41 -3.06 31.14 -20.14
C HIS A 41 -4.00 29.99 -19.80
N GLU A 42 -5.07 29.79 -20.58
CA GLU A 42 -6.03 28.69 -20.39
C GLU A 42 -5.36 27.31 -20.49
N THR A 43 -4.42 27.16 -21.42
CA THR A 43 -3.66 25.92 -21.60
C THR A 43 -2.83 25.60 -20.34
N SER A 44 -2.22 26.60 -19.72
CA SER A 44 -1.44 26.42 -18.49
C SER A 44 -2.29 25.94 -17.31
N LEU A 45 -3.51 26.47 -17.16
CA LEU A 45 -4.48 26.06 -16.12
C LEU A 45 -4.96 24.62 -16.35
N MET A 46 -5.25 24.25 -17.59
CA MET A 46 -5.63 22.88 -17.93
C MET A 46 -4.50 21.88 -17.65
N ILE A 47 -3.26 22.21 -18.03
CA ILE A 47 -2.08 21.37 -17.73
C ILE A 47 -1.90 21.23 -16.22
N ALA A 48 -2.02 22.32 -15.47
CA ALA A 48 -1.90 22.29 -14.01
C ALA A 48 -2.95 21.35 -13.38
N LEU A 49 -4.21 21.39 -13.83
CA LEU A 49 -5.24 20.46 -13.38
C LEU A 49 -4.86 18.99 -13.63
N PHE A 50 -4.36 18.67 -14.83
CA PHE A 50 -3.93 17.31 -15.15
C PHE A 50 -2.76 16.86 -14.28
N ILE A 51 -1.79 17.73 -14.01
CA ILE A 51 -0.66 17.43 -13.12
C ILE A 51 -1.15 17.15 -11.69
N PHE A 52 -2.03 18.00 -11.15
CA PHE A 52 -2.60 17.79 -9.81
C PHE A 52 -3.45 16.51 -9.73
N ALA A 53 -4.20 16.19 -10.78
CA ALA A 53 -4.97 14.94 -10.88
C ALA A 53 -4.07 13.70 -10.93
N ILE A 54 -3.00 13.72 -11.73
CA ILE A 54 -2.01 12.62 -11.81
C ILE A 54 -1.30 12.45 -10.47
N MET A 55 -0.94 13.56 -9.80
CA MET A 55 -0.30 13.52 -8.49
C MET A 55 -1.22 12.88 -7.44
N ALA A 56 -2.50 13.28 -7.38
CA ALA A 56 -3.47 12.65 -6.48
C ALA A 56 -3.68 11.16 -6.82
N GLY A 57 -3.81 10.82 -8.10
CA GLY A 57 -3.96 9.45 -8.57
C GLY A 57 -2.78 8.54 -8.22
N SER A 58 -1.55 9.05 -8.35
CA SER A 58 -0.33 8.32 -7.97
C SER A 58 -0.27 8.02 -6.47
N GLY A 59 -0.77 8.93 -5.62
CA GLY A 59 -0.91 8.70 -4.20
C GLY A 59 -1.89 7.57 -3.88
N VAL A 60 -3.05 7.54 -4.55
CA VAL A 60 -4.02 6.45 -4.41
C VAL A 60 -3.41 5.11 -4.84
N ALA A 61 -2.71 5.08 -5.98
CA ALA A 61 -2.03 3.88 -6.46
C ALA A 61 -0.99 3.36 -5.45
N MET A 62 -0.22 4.24 -4.81
CA MET A 62 0.74 3.85 -3.77
C MET A 62 0.09 3.28 -2.52
N ILE A 63 -1.09 3.75 -2.12
CA ILE A 63 -1.86 3.16 -1.01
C ILE A 63 -2.26 1.73 -1.37
N ILE A 64 -2.82 1.53 -2.57
CA ILE A 64 -3.23 0.22 -3.07
C ILE A 64 -2.02 -0.72 -3.08
N PHE A 65 -0.91 -0.31 -3.67
CA PHE A 65 0.33 -1.09 -3.72
C PHE A 65 0.86 -1.42 -2.32
N SER A 66 0.85 -0.46 -1.40
CA SER A 66 1.30 -0.68 -0.01
C SER A 66 0.43 -1.71 0.71
N ILE A 67 -0.90 -1.70 0.48
CA ILE A 67 -1.82 -2.69 1.05
C ILE A 67 -1.57 -4.07 0.43
N MET A 68 -1.40 -4.15 -0.89
CA MET A 68 -1.09 -5.41 -1.58
C MET A 68 0.22 -6.01 -1.06
N LYS A 69 1.27 -5.20 -0.93
CA LYS A 69 2.56 -5.61 -0.41
C LYS A 69 2.43 -6.13 1.02
N LYS A 70 1.73 -5.41 1.90
CA LYS A 70 1.51 -5.84 3.29
C LYS A 70 0.79 -7.19 3.38
N ARG A 71 -0.27 -7.40 2.58
CA ARG A 71 -0.96 -8.70 2.54
C ARG A 71 -0.06 -9.85 2.07
N ASN A 72 0.86 -9.57 1.15
CA ASN A 72 1.82 -10.56 0.68
C ASN A 72 2.85 -10.92 1.77
N GLU A 73 3.34 -9.92 2.50
CA GLU A 73 4.23 -10.12 3.65
C GLU A 73 3.56 -10.92 4.77
N ASP A 74 2.29 -10.64 5.09
CA ASP A 74 1.55 -11.39 6.12
C ASP A 74 1.39 -12.88 5.75
N LYS A 75 1.11 -13.17 4.47
CA LYS A 75 1.07 -14.56 3.96
C LYS A 75 2.44 -15.23 4.05
N LEU A 76 3.50 -14.52 3.68
CA LEU A 76 4.86 -15.05 3.74
C LEU A 76 5.29 -15.31 5.18
N ASN A 77 5.06 -14.38 6.10
CA ASN A 77 5.37 -14.52 7.51
C ASN A 77 4.62 -15.69 8.15
N LYS A 78 3.37 -15.95 7.73
CA LYS A 78 2.63 -17.12 8.18
C LYS A 78 3.27 -18.43 7.69
N VAL A 79 3.83 -18.48 6.49
CA VAL A 79 4.56 -19.66 5.98
C VAL A 79 5.92 -19.80 6.68
N LEU A 80 6.64 -18.69 6.87
CA LEU A 80 7.94 -18.67 7.54
C LEU A 80 7.84 -19.05 9.02
N SER A 81 6.76 -18.69 9.71
CA SER A 81 6.55 -19.09 11.11
C SER A 81 6.33 -20.60 11.29
N TYR A 82 5.96 -21.33 10.22
CA TYR A 82 6.01 -22.80 10.22
C TYR A 82 7.42 -23.36 9.99
N SER A 83 8.35 -22.57 9.44
CA SER A 83 9.63 -23.05 8.90
C SER A 83 10.87 -22.62 9.69
N SER A 84 10.75 -21.64 10.61
CA SER A 84 11.91 -20.91 11.14
C SER A 84 12.81 -21.66 12.14
N ASN A 85 12.80 -23.00 12.20
CA ASN A 85 13.93 -23.75 12.76
C ASN A 85 14.04 -25.19 12.25
N GLY A 86 13.51 -25.52 11.07
CA GLY A 86 13.50 -26.92 10.59
C GLY A 86 12.77 -27.91 11.50
N THR A 87 12.19 -27.43 12.60
CA THR A 87 11.33 -28.12 13.53
C THR A 87 9.95 -27.49 13.39
N ILE A 88 9.05 -28.20 12.70
CA ILE A 88 7.65 -27.82 12.72
C ILE A 88 7.25 -27.83 14.21
N LYS A 89 6.78 -26.70 14.76
CA LYS A 89 6.26 -26.66 16.13
C LYS A 89 5.23 -27.78 16.25
N ASN A 90 5.38 -28.62 17.26
CA ASN A 90 4.58 -29.84 17.47
C ASN A 90 4.93 -31.00 16.53
N VAL A 91 6.14 -31.10 15.99
CA VAL A 91 6.60 -32.27 15.23
C VAL A 91 7.99 -32.73 15.69
N CYS A 92 8.18 -34.03 15.77
CA CYS A 92 9.46 -34.61 16.15
C CYS A 92 10.53 -34.38 15.06
N PRO A 93 11.70 -33.80 15.40
CA PRO A 93 12.79 -33.59 14.44
C PRO A 93 13.38 -34.90 13.90
N ASN A 94 13.27 -36.01 14.64
CA ASN A 94 13.86 -37.29 14.25
C ASN A 94 12.92 -38.16 13.40
N CYS A 95 11.61 -38.16 13.67
CA CYS A 95 10.68 -39.08 13.02
C CYS A 95 9.47 -38.43 12.31
N GLY A 96 9.35 -37.09 12.38
CA GLY A 96 8.31 -36.35 11.67
C GLY A 96 6.89 -36.53 12.22
N VAL A 97 6.70 -37.13 13.40
CA VAL A 97 5.36 -37.31 14.00
C VAL A 97 4.88 -36.04 14.69
N ASN A 98 3.59 -35.70 14.56
CA ASN A 98 2.97 -34.64 15.35
C ASN A 98 2.98 -35.01 16.85
N ILE A 99 3.32 -34.07 17.71
CA ILE A 99 3.46 -34.24 19.16
C ILE A 99 2.75 -33.08 19.86
N SER A 100 2.08 -33.37 20.97
CA SER A 100 1.35 -32.34 21.71
C SER A 100 2.29 -31.34 22.39
N GLU A 101 1.82 -30.10 22.53
CA GLU A 101 2.54 -29.02 23.22
C GLU A 101 2.96 -29.47 24.64
N GLY A 102 4.24 -29.34 24.94
CA GLY A 102 4.79 -29.71 26.25
C GLY A 102 5.44 -31.11 26.34
N THR A 103 5.43 -31.90 25.27
CA THR A 103 6.03 -33.25 25.24
C THR A 103 7.56 -33.20 25.25
N THR A 104 8.19 -33.81 26.26
CA THR A 104 9.66 -33.88 26.43
C THR A 104 10.31 -35.08 25.75
N ILE A 105 9.53 -36.13 25.45
CA ILE A 105 10.03 -37.37 24.80
C ILE A 105 9.03 -37.79 23.73
N CYS A 106 9.51 -38.02 22.51
CA CYS A 106 8.65 -38.48 21.42
C CYS A 106 8.09 -39.90 21.69
N PRO A 107 6.76 -40.12 21.67
CA PRO A 107 6.16 -41.43 21.93
C PRO A 107 6.41 -42.46 20.81
N LYS A 108 6.84 -42.01 19.62
CA LYS A 108 7.06 -42.89 18.46
C LYS A 108 8.51 -43.37 18.33
N CYS A 109 9.49 -42.48 18.53
CA CYS A 109 10.91 -42.80 18.32
C CYS A 109 11.79 -42.66 19.56
N GLY A 110 11.26 -42.17 20.69
CA GLY A 110 12.00 -42.03 21.94
C GLY A 110 12.99 -40.87 21.99
N THR A 111 13.08 -40.02 20.96
CA THR A 111 13.95 -38.83 20.96
C THR A 111 13.51 -37.83 22.03
N GLN A 112 14.47 -37.37 22.85
CA GLN A 112 14.29 -36.26 23.78
C GLN A 112 14.17 -34.94 23.00
N ILE A 113 13.23 -34.10 23.42
CA ILE A 113 12.92 -32.81 22.78
C ILE A 113 13.20 -31.73 23.81
N GLU A 114 14.24 -30.94 23.56
CA GLU A 114 14.54 -29.74 24.35
C GLU A 114 13.46 -28.69 24.13
N LYS A 115 12.93 -28.15 25.23
CA LYS A 115 12.05 -26.98 25.20
C LYS A 115 12.96 -25.75 25.18
N GLU A 116 12.96 -25.02 24.07
CA GLU A 116 13.41 -23.62 24.05
C GLU A 116 12.35 -22.69 24.66
#